data_AF-A0A2T4H884-F1
#
_entry.id   AF-A0A2T4H884-F1
#
_cell.length_a   1.000
_cell.length_b   1.000
_cell.length_c   1.000
_cell.angle_alpha   90.00
_cell.angle_beta   90.00
_cell.angle_gamma   90.00
#
_symmetry.space_group_name_H-M   'P 1'
#
loop_
_entity.id
_entity.type
_entity.pdbx_description
1 polymer ?
#
loop_
_entity_poly.entity_id
_entity_poly.type
_entity_poly.pdbx_seq_one_letter_code
_entity_poly.pdbx_strand_id
1 'polypeptide(L)'
;MVANIHWSGATGIDLTGSNHWISAWKKGSSLDTSDTSADINEHDGTDDFSVDLSKASVNGNGNPFTNSTSAQKSDNAVSGGGGGEDHTGSIHGAIMAVVFLLGFPIGSVLMPFIGKWKIHASWQMIAFIGMWVGVGVGKAAADHGGDSFSDPHIVLGVIVCVLMIVQPVLGWMHHRNYVKFQRRTTISHAHIWYGRGIMIFGIINGGLGLNLSGASTTLIIVYSVVGVVVSMIYTGGAIHKMPSKHRSQVTMTPEESLRLIKANLAEILNPEIIDNVVLNEKRPLEIYWGTATTGKPHCGYFVPMVKIAELLEAGCRVKILIADVHGFFGSAGVPAQLIPHRCDYYQFDRKYTMDRSQMENMTSFSTALKASSEVVKQDDDPIISGVTYPIMQALDEEYLKVDAELGGVDQRKIFTFALESLPKLGYKKRAHLMNVLLPGLGQAQKMSSSDPSSKIGLLDTPEEVSKKIRKAVCVPRVVEGNGVIAFIEHVTFRILALNGTVEFVVEQRDGEILVYQDIDKLKQDYEQDILTPQAIKPALIQALN
;
A
#
# COMPACT_ATOMS: atom_id res chain seq x y z
N MET A 1 58.74 -2.67 23.83
CA MET A 1 59.35 -1.45 24.42
C MET A 1 60.39 -1.93 25.43
N VAL A 2 61.62 -1.40 25.44
CA VAL A 2 62.62 -1.70 26.48
C VAL A 2 63.01 -0.39 27.14
N ALA A 3 62.82 -0.28 28.44
CA ALA A 3 63.29 0.83 29.24
C ALA A 3 64.32 0.30 30.24
N ASN A 4 65.60 0.53 29.96
CA ASN A 4 66.68 0.26 30.92
C ASN A 4 66.83 1.50 31.80
N ILE A 5 66.33 1.44 33.03
CA ILE A 5 66.43 2.55 33.98
C ILE A 5 67.73 2.35 34.79
N HIS A 6 68.76 3.15 34.50
CA HIS A 6 69.98 3.17 35.29
C HIS A 6 69.92 4.30 36.33
N TRP A 7 69.84 3.95 37.60
CA TRP A 7 69.74 4.92 38.70
C TRP A 7 70.95 4.81 39.64
N SER A 8 71.89 5.76 39.53
CA SER A 8 73.17 5.77 40.27
C SER A 8 73.11 6.37 41.68
N GLY A 9 71.94 6.42 42.33
CA GLY A 9 71.75 7.10 43.62
C GLY A 9 70.52 6.67 44.41
N ALA A 10 69.98 5.48 44.13
CA ALA A 10 68.77 4.98 44.77
C ALA A 10 69.06 4.43 46.19
N THR A 11 69.15 5.30 47.19
CA THR A 11 69.13 4.89 48.60
C THR A 11 67.70 4.92 49.12
N GLY A 12 67.18 3.78 49.60
CA GLY A 12 65.87 3.71 50.26
C GLY A 12 64.68 3.26 49.39
N ILE A 13 64.93 2.67 48.21
CA ILE A 13 63.86 2.07 47.39
C ILE A 13 63.62 0.62 47.86
N ASP A 14 62.39 0.32 48.24
CA ASP A 14 61.94 -1.05 48.49
C ASP A 14 61.62 -1.72 47.15
N LEU A 15 62.49 -2.61 46.70
CA LEU A 15 62.31 -3.42 45.48
C LEU A 15 61.63 -4.76 45.78
N THR A 16 61.09 -4.94 46.98
CA THR A 16 60.37 -6.16 47.34
C THR A 16 58.90 -6.07 46.93
N GLY A 17 58.37 -7.17 46.39
CA GLY A 17 56.96 -7.30 46.07
C GLY A 17 56.56 -6.90 44.65
N SER A 18 55.28 -7.13 44.36
CA SER A 18 54.66 -6.92 43.05
C SER A 18 54.16 -5.48 42.93
N ASN A 19 54.58 -4.79 41.87
CA ASN A 19 54.20 -3.42 41.59
C ASN A 19 53.33 -3.38 40.33
N HIS A 20 52.31 -2.52 40.33
CA HIS A 20 51.40 -2.36 39.20
C HIS A 20 51.97 -1.44 38.13
N TRP A 21 51.94 -1.88 36.88
CA TRP A 21 52.43 -1.16 35.71
C TRP A 21 51.34 -1.08 34.66
N ILE A 22 51.37 0.00 33.88
CA ILE A 22 50.53 0.17 32.69
C ILE A 22 51.43 0.33 31.48
N SER A 23 50.96 -0.15 30.34
CA SER A 23 51.59 0.08 29.04
C SER A 23 50.56 0.49 28.01
N ALA A 24 51.03 1.25 27.02
CA ALA A 24 50.27 1.68 25.87
C ALA A 24 51.19 1.65 24.65
N TRP A 25 50.69 1.23 23.49
CA TRP A 25 51.47 1.19 22.25
C TRP A 25 50.64 1.59 21.04
N LYS A 26 51.31 2.21 20.06
CA LYS A 26 50.75 2.48 18.73
C LYS A 26 51.51 1.69 17.68
N LYS A 27 50.81 1.02 16.77
CA LYS A 27 51.41 0.34 15.61
C LYS A 27 51.81 1.36 14.56
N GLY A 28 53.01 1.17 14.00
CA GLY A 28 53.53 2.01 12.95
C GLY A 28 55.00 2.35 13.18
N SER A 29 55.49 3.29 12.38
CA SER A 29 56.83 3.85 12.58
C SER A 29 56.89 4.60 13.90
N SER A 30 58.02 4.47 14.60
CA SER A 30 58.31 5.30 15.78
C SER A 30 58.16 6.78 15.41
N LEU A 31 57.61 7.58 16.33
CA LEU A 31 57.46 9.03 16.15
C LEU A 31 58.82 9.74 15.97
N ASP A 32 59.92 9.07 16.35
CA ASP A 32 61.35 9.41 16.13
C ASP A 32 61.63 10.90 15.88
N THR A 33 61.21 11.72 16.84
CA THR A 33 61.30 13.18 16.79
C THR A 33 61.82 13.72 18.11
N SER A 34 62.60 14.79 18.02
CA SER A 34 63.04 15.57 19.18
C SER A 34 62.14 16.77 19.47
N ASP A 35 61.06 16.94 18.69
CA ASP A 35 60.12 18.05 18.85
C ASP A 35 59.19 17.81 20.05
N THR A 36 59.29 18.68 21.05
CA THR A 36 58.47 18.63 22.27
C THR A 36 57.01 19.02 22.03
N SER A 37 56.67 19.52 20.83
CA SER A 37 55.32 19.88 20.42
C SER A 37 54.68 18.91 19.43
N ALA A 38 55.34 17.78 19.14
CA ALA A 38 54.82 16.79 18.22
C ALA A 38 53.50 16.17 18.75
N ASP A 39 52.48 16.15 17.89
CA ASP A 39 51.20 15.52 18.21
C ASP A 39 51.37 14.00 18.38
N ILE A 40 50.98 13.49 19.54
CA ILE A 40 50.97 12.06 19.83
C ILE A 40 49.56 11.54 19.61
N ASN A 41 49.42 10.65 18.63
CA ASN A 41 48.16 9.96 18.38
C ASN A 41 47.85 8.96 19.52
N GLU A 42 46.57 8.74 19.77
CA GLU A 42 46.11 7.71 20.72
C GLU A 42 46.70 6.33 20.39
N HIS A 43 47.02 5.57 21.42
CA HIS A 43 47.60 4.23 21.31
C HIS A 43 46.56 3.22 20.78
N ASP A 44 47.01 2.19 20.07
CA ASP A 44 46.13 1.16 19.49
C ASP A 44 45.85 0.01 20.47
N GLY A 45 46.61 -0.07 21.57
CA GLY A 45 46.40 -1.03 22.63
C GLY A 45 47.03 -0.60 23.95
N THR A 46 46.48 -1.13 25.03
CA THR A 46 46.97 -0.96 26.39
C THR A 46 47.07 -2.29 27.09
N ASP A 47 47.89 -2.35 28.12
CA ASP A 47 47.94 -3.51 29.02
C ASP A 47 48.21 -3.05 30.45
N ASP A 48 47.62 -3.76 31.40
CA ASP A 48 47.95 -3.67 32.81
C ASP A 48 48.61 -4.97 33.25
N PHE A 49 49.73 -4.84 33.97
CA PHE A 49 50.47 -5.99 34.44
C PHE A 49 51.20 -5.64 35.72
N SER A 50 51.52 -6.66 36.50
CA SER A 50 52.31 -6.50 37.70
C SER A 50 53.72 -7.03 37.51
N VAL A 51 54.70 -6.25 37.93
CA VAL A 51 56.12 -6.62 37.90
C VAL A 51 56.60 -6.80 39.34
N ASP A 52 57.02 -8.01 39.67
CA ASP A 52 57.75 -8.32 40.89
C ASP A 52 59.22 -7.91 40.72
N LEU A 53 59.54 -6.71 41.24
CA LEU A 53 60.87 -6.12 41.10
C LEU A 53 61.96 -6.91 41.82
N SER A 54 61.60 -7.80 42.76
CA SER A 54 62.54 -8.70 43.43
C SER A 54 63.01 -9.86 42.54
N LYS A 55 62.25 -10.15 41.47
CA LYS A 55 62.55 -11.19 40.48
C LYS A 55 62.95 -10.61 39.12
N ALA A 56 62.57 -9.37 38.83
CA ALA A 56 62.85 -8.69 37.56
C ALA A 56 64.23 -7.98 37.53
N SER A 57 65.28 -8.63 38.03
CA SER A 57 66.64 -8.07 38.07
C SER A 57 67.58 -8.78 37.10
N VAL A 58 68.35 -8.02 36.30
CA VAL A 58 69.40 -8.56 35.42
C VAL A 58 70.79 -8.14 35.90
N ASN A 59 71.77 -9.04 35.84
CA ASN A 59 73.14 -8.81 36.33
C ASN A 59 74.03 -8.02 35.36
N GLY A 60 73.47 -7.27 34.40
CA GLY A 60 74.25 -6.48 33.46
C GLY A 60 73.43 -5.53 32.60
N ASN A 61 74.08 -4.49 32.08
CA ASN A 61 73.46 -3.43 31.28
C ASN A 61 73.41 -3.75 29.76
N GLY A 62 73.68 -5.00 29.37
CA GLY A 62 73.63 -5.43 27.98
C GLY A 62 72.19 -5.51 27.48
N ASN A 63 71.94 -5.18 26.21
CA ASN A 63 70.61 -5.35 25.61
C ASN A 63 70.27 -6.86 25.55
N PRO A 64 69.24 -7.33 26.28
CA PRO A 64 68.94 -8.75 26.36
C PRO A 64 68.44 -9.36 25.03
N PHE A 65 68.15 -8.54 24.01
CA PHE A 65 67.60 -8.99 22.73
C PHE A 65 68.59 -8.97 21.55
N THR A 66 69.84 -8.55 21.76
CA THR A 66 70.86 -8.57 20.68
C THR A 66 71.57 -9.92 20.53
N ASN A 67 71.40 -10.85 21.49
CA ASN A 67 71.94 -12.21 21.45
C ASN A 67 70.81 -13.24 21.51
N SER A 68 70.25 -13.60 20.35
CA SER A 68 69.10 -14.50 20.19
C SER A 68 69.34 -15.98 20.56
N THR A 69 70.50 -16.33 21.13
CA THR A 69 70.86 -17.71 21.51
C THR A 69 70.71 -18.02 22.99
N SER A 70 70.30 -17.06 23.80
CA SER A 70 70.03 -17.27 25.23
C SER A 70 68.52 -17.32 25.46
N ALA A 71 67.93 -18.51 25.45
CA ALA A 71 66.62 -18.69 26.07
C ALA A 71 66.80 -18.47 27.58
N GLN A 72 66.67 -17.23 28.04
CA GLN A 72 66.62 -16.94 29.47
C GLN A 72 65.37 -17.61 30.04
N LYS A 73 65.55 -18.37 31.13
CA LYS A 73 64.43 -18.90 31.90
C LYS A 73 63.58 -17.73 32.36
N SER A 74 62.28 -17.76 32.06
CA SER A 74 61.31 -16.85 32.67
C SER A 74 61.31 -17.10 34.17
N ASP A 75 61.71 -16.10 34.96
CA ASP A 75 61.61 -16.16 36.42
C ASP A 75 60.19 -15.82 36.91
N ASN A 76 59.21 -15.76 36.00
CA ASN A 76 57.81 -15.39 36.24
C ASN A 76 57.68 -14.10 37.05
N ALA A 77 58.58 -13.15 36.80
CA ALA A 77 58.62 -11.86 37.47
C ALA A 77 57.47 -10.94 37.03
N VAL A 78 56.84 -11.23 35.89
CA VAL A 78 55.65 -10.52 35.40
C VAL A 78 54.44 -11.43 35.57
N SER A 79 53.38 -10.90 36.17
CA SER A 79 52.09 -11.57 36.31
C SER A 79 50.95 -10.64 35.88
N GLY A 80 49.90 -11.20 35.29
CA GLY A 80 49.02 -10.41 34.44
C GLY A 80 49.73 -10.02 33.13
N GLY A 81 49.11 -9.19 32.32
CA GLY A 81 49.56 -8.94 30.96
C GLY A 81 48.99 -9.94 29.95
N GLY A 82 48.46 -9.39 28.87
CA GLY A 82 47.61 -10.09 27.91
C GLY A 82 46.60 -9.16 27.23
N GLY A 83 46.61 -7.87 27.57
CA GLY A 83 45.88 -6.80 26.90
C GLY A 83 46.10 -6.88 25.39
N GLY A 84 45.03 -7.24 24.69
CA GLY A 84 44.94 -7.12 23.25
C GLY A 84 44.51 -5.70 22.86
N GLU A 85 44.46 -5.46 21.56
CA GLU A 85 43.86 -4.24 21.03
C GLU A 85 42.39 -4.13 21.50
N ASP A 86 42.01 -2.98 22.08
CA ASP A 86 40.62 -2.74 22.45
C ASP A 86 39.80 -2.43 21.20
N HIS A 87 39.15 -3.45 20.68
CA HIS A 87 38.27 -3.33 19.52
C HIS A 87 36.83 -2.95 19.89
N THR A 88 36.52 -2.68 21.15
CA THR A 88 35.14 -2.48 21.64
C THR A 88 34.46 -1.31 20.92
N GLY A 89 35.17 -0.21 20.67
CA GLY A 89 34.65 0.92 19.90
C GLY A 89 34.37 0.59 18.43
N SER A 90 35.26 -0.17 17.79
CA SER A 90 35.06 -0.65 16.40
C SER A 90 33.90 -1.63 16.29
N ILE A 91 33.73 -2.51 17.28
CA ILE A 91 32.62 -3.47 17.36
C ILE A 91 31.29 -2.71 17.56
N HIS A 92 31.26 -1.71 18.45
CA HIS A 92 30.10 -0.82 18.60
C HIS A 92 29.72 -0.16 17.28
N GLY A 93 30.70 0.48 16.61
CA GLY A 93 30.51 1.15 15.33
C GLY A 93 29.98 0.21 14.25
N ALA A 94 30.53 -1.00 14.15
CA ALA A 94 30.09 -2.01 13.18
C ALA A 94 28.65 -2.48 13.45
N ILE A 95 28.31 -2.80 14.71
CA ILE A 95 26.96 -3.21 15.10
C ILE A 95 25.96 -2.10 14.78
N MET A 96 26.24 -0.87 15.20
CA MET A 96 25.34 0.27 15.02
C MET A 96 25.17 0.63 13.54
N ALA A 97 26.24 0.56 12.74
CA ALA A 97 26.17 0.77 11.30
C ALA A 97 25.27 -0.28 10.63
N VAL A 98 25.43 -1.57 10.95
CA VAL A 98 24.58 -2.63 10.40
C VAL A 98 23.12 -2.44 10.81
N VAL A 99 22.86 -2.15 12.09
CA VAL A 99 21.49 -1.98 12.61
C VAL A 99 20.78 -0.79 11.96
N PHE A 100 21.42 0.37 11.86
CA PHE A 100 20.79 1.60 11.36
C PHE A 100 20.84 1.76 9.82
N LEU A 101 21.90 1.31 9.15
CA LEU A 101 21.98 1.42 7.69
C LEU A 101 21.28 0.26 6.96
N LEU A 102 21.19 -0.92 7.59
CA LEU A 102 20.64 -2.11 6.94
C LEU A 102 19.45 -2.68 7.71
N GLY A 103 19.59 -2.97 9.00
CA GLY A 103 18.58 -3.66 9.81
C GLY A 103 17.20 -2.99 9.77
N PHE A 104 17.09 -1.77 10.30
CA PHE A 104 15.83 -1.02 10.32
C PHE A 104 15.30 -0.68 8.91
N PRO A 105 16.14 -0.22 7.95
CA PRO A 105 15.71 0.02 6.58
C PRO A 105 15.13 -1.22 5.89
N ILE A 106 15.83 -2.35 5.90
CA ILE A 106 15.34 -3.61 5.31
C ILE A 106 14.00 -3.98 5.92
N GLY A 107 13.90 -3.97 7.26
CA GLY A 107 12.67 -4.29 7.97
C GLY A 107 11.48 -3.44 7.54
N SER A 108 11.70 -2.15 7.27
CA SER A 108 10.64 -1.23 6.87
C SER A 108 10.08 -1.52 5.47
N VAL A 109 10.94 -2.02 4.59
CA VAL A 109 10.61 -2.35 3.19
C VAL A 109 9.87 -3.69 3.08
N LEU A 110 10.03 -4.60 4.05
CA LEU A 110 9.32 -5.89 4.06
C LEU A 110 7.80 -5.75 4.02
N MET A 111 7.22 -4.71 4.63
CA MET A 111 5.76 -4.49 4.62
C MET A 111 5.21 -4.18 3.22
N PRO A 112 5.69 -3.15 2.50
CA PRO A 112 5.25 -2.87 1.14
C PRO A 112 5.40 -4.03 0.15
N PHE A 113 6.45 -4.86 0.30
CA PHE A 113 6.75 -5.92 -0.66
C PHE A 113 6.09 -7.27 -0.33
N ILE A 114 6.07 -7.67 0.94
CA ILE A 114 5.60 -9.01 1.35
C ILE A 114 4.18 -8.95 1.95
N GLY A 115 3.76 -7.80 2.48
CA GLY A 115 2.42 -7.61 3.06
C GLY A 115 2.17 -8.37 4.38
N LYS A 116 3.16 -9.08 4.92
CA LYS A 116 3.01 -9.92 6.13
C LYS A 116 3.56 -9.21 7.38
N TRP A 117 2.65 -8.72 8.23
CA TRP A 117 2.99 -7.96 9.44
C TRP A 117 3.90 -8.70 10.43
N LYS A 118 3.73 -10.03 10.57
CA LYS A 118 4.56 -10.84 11.49
C LYS A 118 6.03 -10.82 11.08
N ILE A 119 6.32 -10.88 9.77
CA ILE A 119 7.69 -10.86 9.25
C ILE A 119 8.34 -9.51 9.52
N HIS A 120 7.61 -8.42 9.24
CA HIS A 120 8.05 -7.07 9.56
C HIS A 120 8.32 -6.89 11.05
N ALA A 121 7.36 -7.24 11.91
CA ALA A 121 7.48 -7.07 13.36
C ALA A 121 8.66 -7.88 13.93
N SER A 122 8.84 -9.14 13.50
CA SER A 122 9.95 -9.96 13.95
C SER A 122 11.30 -9.39 13.54
N TRP A 123 11.45 -8.97 12.29
CA TRP A 123 12.70 -8.37 11.81
C TRP A 123 13.02 -7.05 12.54
N GLN A 124 12.01 -6.20 12.72
CA GLN A 124 12.13 -4.94 13.46
C GLN A 124 12.55 -5.18 14.92
N MET A 125 12.05 -6.25 15.55
CA MET A 125 12.43 -6.60 16.91
C MET A 125 13.89 -7.07 17.01
N ILE A 126 14.37 -7.83 16.01
CA ILE A 126 15.78 -8.25 15.95
C ILE A 126 16.70 -7.02 15.85
N ALA A 127 16.39 -6.08 14.95
CA ALA A 127 17.15 -4.83 14.82
C ALA A 127 17.08 -3.99 16.12
N PHE A 128 15.92 -3.94 16.77
CA PHE A 128 15.74 -3.24 18.04
C PHE A 128 16.58 -3.84 19.18
N ILE A 129 16.66 -5.16 19.28
CA ILE A 129 17.54 -5.83 20.25
C ILE A 129 19.02 -5.56 19.90
N GLY A 130 19.39 -5.67 18.62
CA GLY A 130 20.73 -5.37 18.14
C GLY A 130 21.19 -3.95 18.47
N MET A 131 20.29 -2.97 18.41
CA MET A 131 20.56 -1.59 18.85
C MET A 131 20.97 -1.53 20.32
N TRP A 132 20.24 -2.21 21.22
CA TRP A 132 20.57 -2.21 22.65
C TRP A 132 21.86 -2.95 22.97
N VAL A 133 22.17 -4.02 22.22
CA VAL A 133 23.49 -4.64 22.27
C VAL A 133 24.57 -3.63 21.87
N GLY A 134 24.35 -2.90 20.77
CA GLY A 134 25.22 -1.81 20.35
C GLY A 134 25.43 -0.76 21.44
N VAL A 135 24.37 -0.28 22.09
CA VAL A 135 24.45 0.67 23.22
C VAL A 135 25.28 0.09 24.38
N GLY A 136 25.09 -1.18 24.73
CA GLY A 136 25.85 -1.85 25.79
C GLY A 136 27.35 -1.93 25.47
N VAL A 137 27.70 -2.30 24.23
CA VAL A 137 29.10 -2.31 23.77
C VAL A 137 29.66 -0.88 23.71
N GLY A 138 28.86 0.10 23.29
CA GLY A 138 29.27 1.51 23.24
C GLY A 138 29.54 2.08 24.63
N LYS A 139 28.75 1.70 25.63
CA LYS A 139 29.03 2.04 27.02
C LYS A 139 30.36 1.43 27.50
N ALA A 140 30.60 0.16 27.19
CA ALA A 140 31.88 -0.47 27.53
C ALA A 140 33.07 0.24 26.85
N ALA A 141 32.92 0.61 25.57
CA ALA A 141 33.92 1.38 24.84
C ALA A 141 34.18 2.76 25.48
N ALA A 142 33.12 3.48 25.85
CA ALA A 142 33.25 4.79 26.50
C ALA A 142 33.89 4.68 27.90
N ASP A 143 33.55 3.65 28.67
CA ASP A 143 34.14 3.39 29.99
C ASP A 143 35.64 3.04 29.88
N HIS A 144 36.07 2.40 28.78
CA HIS A 144 37.49 2.07 28.52
C HIS A 144 38.28 3.25 27.92
N GLY A 145 37.69 3.99 26.98
CA GLY A 145 38.32 5.11 26.28
C GLY A 145 38.30 6.44 27.04
N GLY A 146 37.52 6.53 28.14
CA GLY A 146 37.40 7.75 28.93
C GLY A 146 36.54 8.84 28.29
N ASP A 147 35.68 8.48 27.33
CA ASP A 147 34.83 9.42 26.60
C ASP A 147 33.83 10.12 27.54
N SER A 148 33.69 11.44 27.37
CA SER A 148 32.75 12.22 28.16
C SER A 148 31.31 12.02 27.67
N PHE A 149 30.37 11.86 28.59
CA PHE A 149 28.92 11.91 28.30
C PHE A 149 28.44 13.22 27.66
N SER A 150 29.29 14.24 27.59
CA SER A 150 29.00 15.50 26.89
C SER A 150 29.30 15.46 25.39
N ASP A 151 29.90 14.37 24.88
CA ASP A 151 30.20 14.23 23.47
C ASP A 151 28.92 14.21 22.60
N PRO A 152 28.85 14.98 21.49
CA PRO A 152 27.69 15.04 20.62
C PRO A 152 27.21 13.68 20.09
N HIS A 153 28.11 12.74 19.79
CA HIS A 153 27.75 11.40 19.32
C HIS A 153 27.08 10.58 20.43
N ILE A 154 27.59 10.67 21.66
CA ILE A 154 27.03 9.95 22.81
C ILE A 154 25.65 10.52 23.16
N VAL A 155 25.54 11.85 23.27
CA VAL A 155 24.27 12.53 23.60
C VAL A 155 23.20 12.25 22.55
N LEU A 156 23.50 12.47 21.27
CA LEU A 156 22.55 12.25 20.19
C LEU A 156 22.20 10.76 20.05
N GLY A 157 23.18 9.86 20.20
CA GLY A 157 22.98 8.41 20.16
C GLY A 157 22.02 7.92 21.24
N VAL A 158 22.19 8.38 22.49
CA VAL A 158 21.26 8.05 23.58
C VAL A 158 19.86 8.58 23.31
N ILE A 159 19.74 9.83 22.84
CA ILE A 159 18.43 10.42 22.49
C ILE A 159 17.73 9.57 21.41
N VAL A 160 18.43 9.21 20.33
CA VAL A 160 17.89 8.38 19.25
C VAL A 160 17.42 7.03 19.78
N CYS A 161 18.21 6.35 20.62
CA CYS A 161 17.86 5.05 21.17
C CYS A 161 16.63 5.13 22.10
N VAL A 162 16.53 6.18 22.93
CA VAL A 162 15.36 6.42 23.79
C VAL A 162 14.12 6.69 22.95
N LEU A 163 14.22 7.53 21.91
CA LEU A 163 13.11 7.81 21.01
C LEU A 163 12.64 6.56 20.24
N MET A 164 13.54 5.62 19.95
CA MET A 164 13.21 4.34 19.31
C MET A 164 12.33 3.43 20.18
N ILE A 165 12.27 3.59 21.51
CA ILE A 165 11.35 2.81 22.37
C ILE A 165 9.88 3.06 22.01
N VAL A 166 9.57 4.27 21.53
CA VAL A 166 8.22 4.66 21.13
C VAL A 166 7.78 3.94 19.84
N GLN A 167 8.72 3.53 18.98
CA GLN A 167 8.42 2.93 17.68
C GLN A 167 7.64 1.61 17.75
N PRO A 168 8.03 0.61 18.56
CA PRO A 168 7.25 -0.62 18.72
C PRO A 168 5.82 -0.36 19.23
N VAL A 169 5.64 0.59 20.14
CA VAL A 169 4.33 0.96 20.69
C VAL A 169 3.46 1.57 19.59
N LEU A 170 3.97 2.57 18.87
CA LEU A 170 3.27 3.18 17.75
C LEU A 170 3.02 2.19 16.61
N GLY A 171 3.94 1.25 16.37
CA GLY A 171 3.81 0.18 15.38
C GLY A 171 2.70 -0.81 15.74
N TRP A 172 2.59 -1.20 17.01
CA TRP A 172 1.48 -2.03 17.50
C TRP A 172 0.15 -1.28 17.43
N MET A 173 0.09 -0.02 17.87
CA MET A 173 -1.10 0.82 17.76
C MET A 173 -1.51 1.01 16.30
N HIS A 174 -0.54 1.25 15.42
CA HIS A 174 -0.74 1.33 13.98
C HIS A 174 -1.30 0.02 13.44
N HIS A 175 -0.71 -1.13 13.75
CA HIS A 175 -1.20 -2.42 13.28
C HIS A 175 -2.61 -2.72 13.81
N ARG A 176 -2.86 -2.52 15.11
CA ARG A 176 -4.19 -2.69 15.72
C ARG A 176 -5.22 -1.79 15.06
N ASN A 177 -4.88 -0.53 14.82
CA ASN A 177 -5.75 0.43 14.15
C ASN A 177 -5.93 0.08 12.67
N TYR A 178 -4.89 -0.39 11.99
CA TYR A 178 -4.98 -0.81 10.59
C TYR A 178 -5.84 -2.07 10.45
N VAL A 179 -5.70 -3.05 11.35
CA VAL A 179 -6.58 -4.24 11.39
C VAL A 179 -8.01 -3.84 11.75
N LYS A 180 -8.19 -2.87 12.65
CA LYS A 180 -9.51 -2.40 13.10
C LYS A 180 -10.23 -1.52 12.06
N PHE A 181 -9.51 -0.63 11.38
CA PHE A 181 -10.06 0.40 10.50
C PHE A 181 -9.78 0.14 9.01
N GLN A 182 -8.93 -0.84 8.67
CA GLN A 182 -8.53 -1.23 7.30
C GLN A 182 -8.05 -0.06 6.40
N ARG A 183 -7.62 1.04 7.03
CA ARG A 183 -7.09 2.25 6.37
C ARG A 183 -5.98 2.87 7.21
N ARG A 184 -5.19 3.75 6.61
CA ARG A 184 -4.20 4.54 7.34
C ARG A 184 -4.92 5.55 8.23
N THR A 185 -4.53 5.60 9.49
CA THR A 185 -5.04 6.55 10.50
C THR A 185 -3.98 7.63 10.78
N THR A 186 -4.33 8.63 11.57
CA THR A 186 -3.35 9.62 12.06
C THR A 186 -2.16 8.96 12.75
N ILE A 187 -2.42 7.88 13.51
CA ILE A 187 -1.37 7.08 14.15
C ILE A 187 -0.49 6.35 13.11
N SER A 188 -1.05 5.91 11.97
CA SER A 188 -0.26 5.36 10.86
C SER A 188 0.74 6.38 10.34
N HIS A 189 0.28 7.62 10.09
CA HIS A 189 1.15 8.68 9.60
C HIS A 189 2.19 9.09 10.65
N ALA A 190 1.78 9.19 11.92
CA ALA A 190 2.69 9.48 13.02
C ALA A 190 3.80 8.42 13.12
N HIS A 191 3.46 7.13 13.17
CA HIS A 191 4.42 6.03 13.22
C HIS A 191 5.45 6.09 12.07
N ILE A 192 4.97 6.27 10.84
CA ILE A 192 5.81 6.30 9.62
C ILE A 192 6.73 7.51 9.60
N TRP A 193 6.20 8.72 9.81
CA TRP A 193 7.00 9.94 9.75
C TRP A 193 7.92 10.13 10.95
N TYR A 194 7.47 9.73 12.14
CA TYR A 194 8.32 9.67 13.33
C TYR A 194 9.50 8.71 13.11
N GLY A 195 9.26 7.56 12.47
CA GLY A 195 10.32 6.60 12.16
C GLY A 195 11.34 7.16 11.20
N ARG A 196 10.87 7.83 10.14
CA ARG A 196 11.72 8.55 9.18
C ARG A 196 12.62 9.59 9.83
N GLY A 197 12.06 10.41 10.72
CA GLY A 197 12.85 11.41 11.43
C GLY A 197 13.96 10.78 12.27
N ILE A 198 13.62 9.77 13.08
CA ILE A 198 14.60 9.10 13.94
C ILE A 198 15.71 8.43 13.12
N MET A 199 15.37 7.78 12.00
CA MET A 199 16.38 7.14 11.14
C MET A 199 17.40 8.15 10.59
N ILE A 200 16.96 9.35 10.18
CA ILE A 200 17.86 10.40 9.71
C ILE A 200 18.83 10.81 10.83
N PHE A 201 18.31 11.05 12.04
CA PHE A 201 19.16 11.36 13.19
C PHE A 201 20.13 10.23 13.54
N GLY A 202 19.70 8.97 13.42
CA GLY A 202 20.56 7.80 13.65
C GLY A 202 21.71 7.69 12.64
N ILE A 203 21.45 7.98 11.36
CA ILE A 203 22.49 7.99 10.31
C ILE A 203 23.48 9.14 10.53
N ILE A 204 22.99 10.34 10.87
CA ILE A 204 23.85 11.47 11.24
C ILE A 204 24.71 11.10 12.44
N ASN A 205 24.12 10.46 13.46
CA ASN A 205 24.84 10.05 14.65
C ASN A 205 25.95 9.03 14.36
N GLY A 206 25.71 8.07 13.46
CA GLY A 206 26.76 7.12 13.06
C GLY A 206 27.93 7.81 12.33
N GLY A 207 27.66 8.86 11.55
CA GLY A 207 28.71 9.70 10.97
C GLY A 207 29.55 10.42 12.02
N LEU A 208 28.91 10.96 13.08
CA LEU A 208 29.62 11.55 14.22
C LEU A 208 30.48 10.53 14.97
N GLY A 209 30.00 9.28 15.11
CA GLY A 209 30.75 8.20 15.77
C GLY A 209 32.01 7.80 15.00
N LEU A 210 31.95 7.77 13.67
CA LEU A 210 33.14 7.53 12.84
C LEU A 210 34.16 8.66 12.94
N ASN A 211 33.69 9.90 13.11
CA ASN A 211 34.56 11.04 13.33
C ASN A 211 35.23 10.98 14.73
N LEU A 212 34.47 10.59 15.76
CA LEU A 212 34.97 10.41 17.12
C LEU A 212 36.04 9.30 17.17
N SER A 213 35.84 8.19 16.45
CA SER A 213 36.79 7.07 16.43
C SER A 213 38.03 7.31 15.56
N GLY A 214 38.23 8.52 15.01
CA GLY A 214 39.34 8.81 14.09
C GLY A 214 39.36 7.94 12.82
N ALA A 215 38.19 7.51 12.32
CA ALA A 215 38.13 6.58 11.19
C ALA A 215 38.74 7.18 9.91
N SER A 216 39.34 6.32 9.08
CA SER A 216 39.93 6.77 7.81
C SER A 216 38.92 7.52 6.94
N THR A 217 39.39 8.55 6.21
CA THR A 217 38.57 9.34 5.29
C THR A 217 37.80 8.46 4.29
N THR A 218 38.40 7.36 3.84
CA THR A 218 37.76 6.37 2.96
C THR A 218 36.52 5.75 3.61
N LEU A 219 36.60 5.36 4.88
CA LEU A 219 35.50 4.72 5.59
C LEU A 219 34.35 5.72 5.83
N ILE A 220 34.67 6.97 6.18
CA ILE A 220 33.68 8.05 6.33
C ILE A 220 32.94 8.30 5.01
N ILE A 221 33.66 8.35 3.88
CA ILE A 221 33.06 8.52 2.54
C ILE A 221 32.13 7.34 2.22
N VAL A 222 32.59 6.10 2.41
CA VAL A 222 31.78 4.91 2.14
C VAL A 222 30.51 4.91 2.98
N TYR A 223 30.61 5.18 4.29
CA TYR A 223 29.47 5.29 5.19
C TYR A 223 28.48 6.37 4.73
N SER A 224 28.98 7.55 4.37
CA SER A 224 28.17 8.69 3.94
C SER A 224 27.40 8.40 2.66
N VAL A 225 28.05 7.77 1.67
CA VAL A 225 27.39 7.37 0.42
C VAL A 225 26.28 6.36 0.69
N VAL A 226 26.55 5.32 1.50
CA VAL A 226 25.54 4.32 1.85
C VAL A 226 24.39 4.95 2.62
N GLY A 227 24.67 5.80 3.61
CA GLY A 227 23.66 6.51 4.40
C GLY A 227 22.75 7.40 3.55
N VAL A 228 23.32 8.11 2.56
CA VAL A 228 22.56 8.93 1.61
C VAL A 228 21.65 8.05 0.73
N VAL A 229 22.19 6.98 0.14
CA VAL A 229 21.41 6.06 -0.72
C VAL A 229 20.25 5.43 0.07
N VAL A 230 20.52 4.93 1.28
CA VAL A 230 19.50 4.36 2.16
C VAL A 230 18.43 5.39 2.51
N SER A 231 18.83 6.63 2.84
CA SER A 231 17.89 7.72 3.13
C SER A 231 17.05 8.11 1.92
N MET A 232 17.62 8.12 0.71
CA MET A 232 16.91 8.36 -0.54
C MET A 232 15.91 7.24 -0.87
N ILE A 233 16.26 5.98 -0.65
CA ILE A 233 15.31 4.86 -0.82
C ILE A 233 14.15 4.99 0.18
N TYR A 234 14.46 5.36 1.42
CA TYR A 234 13.49 5.49 2.51
C TYR A 234 12.51 6.67 2.32
N THR A 235 12.96 7.75 1.71
CA THR A 235 12.15 8.92 1.32
C THR A 235 11.47 8.75 -0.04
N GLY A 236 12.16 8.19 -1.04
CA GLY A 236 11.69 7.95 -2.41
C GLY A 236 10.66 6.82 -2.53
N GLY A 237 10.68 5.83 -1.63
CA GLY A 237 9.58 4.86 -1.46
C GLY A 237 8.25 5.50 -1.05
N ALA A 238 8.23 6.79 -0.70
CA ALA A 238 7.01 7.59 -0.52
C ALA A 238 6.46 8.19 -1.83
N ILE A 239 7.28 8.28 -2.87
CA ILE A 239 6.97 8.97 -4.14
C ILE A 239 6.51 7.97 -5.20
N HIS A 240 6.98 6.72 -5.14
CA HIS A 240 6.38 5.65 -5.93
C HIS A 240 5.02 5.22 -5.32
N LYS A 241 3.99 6.04 -5.55
CA LYS A 241 2.77 5.45 -6.11
C LYS A 241 3.27 4.62 -7.30
N MET A 242 2.96 3.33 -7.36
CA MET A 242 3.08 2.60 -8.63
C MET A 242 2.57 3.56 -9.71
N PRO A 243 3.37 3.89 -10.74
CA PRO A 243 2.82 4.61 -11.86
C PRO A 243 1.67 3.73 -12.34
N SER A 244 0.44 4.17 -12.05
CA SER A 244 -0.69 3.80 -12.87
C SER A 244 -0.18 4.05 -14.27
N LYS A 245 -0.09 2.99 -15.09
CA LYS A 245 0.06 3.16 -16.53
C LYS A 245 -1.09 4.08 -16.92
N HIS A 246 -0.84 5.39 -16.94
CA HIS A 246 -1.67 6.33 -17.63
C HIS A 246 -1.47 5.91 -19.07
N ARG A 247 -2.37 5.04 -19.53
CA ARG A 247 -2.63 4.82 -20.94
C ARG A 247 -2.79 6.23 -21.48
N SER A 248 -1.87 6.62 -22.36
CA SER A 248 -1.91 7.91 -23.05
C SER A 248 -3.35 8.19 -23.43
N GLN A 249 -3.98 9.19 -22.79
CA GLN A 249 -5.37 9.55 -23.08
C GLN A 249 -5.45 9.83 -24.56
N VAL A 250 -6.14 8.97 -25.30
CA VAL A 250 -6.54 9.27 -26.66
C VAL A 250 -7.36 10.55 -26.56
N THR A 251 -6.87 11.63 -27.17
CA THR A 251 -7.50 12.94 -27.07
C THR A 251 -8.67 12.95 -28.04
N MET A 252 -9.80 12.39 -27.59
CA MET A 252 -11.04 12.32 -28.35
C MET A 252 -11.70 13.71 -28.42
N THR A 253 -12.36 14.03 -29.54
CA THR A 253 -13.08 15.31 -29.68
C THR A 253 -14.30 15.36 -28.74
N PRO A 254 -14.78 16.56 -28.33
CA PRO A 254 -15.97 16.68 -27.48
C PRO A 254 -17.21 15.98 -28.07
N GLU A 255 -17.38 16.03 -29.40
CA GLU A 255 -18.48 15.41 -30.11
C GLU A 255 -18.40 13.88 -30.08
N GLU A 256 -17.21 13.32 -30.28
CA GLU A 256 -16.96 11.88 -30.16
C GLU A 256 -17.14 11.40 -28.71
N SER A 257 -16.72 12.21 -27.72
CA SER A 257 -16.97 11.97 -26.30
C SER A 257 -18.46 11.91 -25.98
N LEU A 258 -19.24 12.88 -26.43
CA LEU A 258 -20.70 12.86 -26.26
C LEU A 258 -21.35 11.64 -26.92
N ARG A 259 -20.92 11.27 -28.12
CA ARG A 259 -21.42 10.09 -28.81
C ARG A 259 -21.15 8.82 -28.00
N LEU A 260 -19.94 8.67 -27.45
CA LEU A 260 -19.56 7.51 -26.63
C LEU A 260 -20.31 7.49 -25.29
N ILE A 261 -20.46 8.65 -24.64
CA ILE A 261 -21.22 8.79 -23.38
C ILE A 261 -22.67 8.39 -23.59
N LYS A 262 -23.30 8.80 -24.70
CA LYS A 262 -24.73 8.57 -24.96
C LYS A 262 -25.04 7.23 -25.66
N ALA A 263 -24.02 6.51 -26.15
CA ALA A 263 -24.20 5.24 -26.84
C ALA A 263 -24.74 4.13 -25.93
N ASN A 264 -25.55 3.23 -26.51
CA ASN A 264 -26.02 1.98 -25.90
C ASN A 264 -26.76 2.16 -24.56
N LEU A 265 -27.43 3.28 -24.39
CA LEU A 265 -28.32 3.56 -23.27
C LEU A 265 -29.77 3.36 -23.72
N ALA A 266 -30.59 2.84 -22.81
CA ALA A 266 -32.02 2.70 -23.04
C ALA A 266 -32.72 4.07 -23.01
N GLU A 267 -32.28 4.95 -22.10
CA GLU A 267 -32.86 6.28 -21.93
C GLU A 267 -31.83 7.21 -21.27
N ILE A 268 -31.95 8.51 -21.54
CA ILE A 268 -31.17 9.57 -20.91
C ILE A 268 -32.13 10.67 -20.46
N LEU A 269 -32.04 11.09 -19.19
CA LEU A 269 -32.74 12.26 -18.67
C LEU A 269 -31.79 13.45 -18.59
N ASN A 270 -32.29 14.63 -18.96
CA ASN A 270 -31.56 15.90 -19.00
C ASN A 270 -30.21 15.84 -19.75
N PRO A 271 -30.17 15.35 -21.01
CA PRO A 271 -28.92 15.24 -21.79
C PRO A 271 -28.22 16.60 -21.98
N GLU A 272 -28.96 17.71 -21.92
CA GLU A 272 -28.42 19.07 -22.03
C GLU A 272 -27.40 19.42 -20.92
N ILE A 273 -27.50 18.79 -19.74
CA ILE A 273 -26.52 18.98 -18.66
C ILE A 273 -25.18 18.35 -19.07
N ILE A 274 -25.22 17.16 -19.67
CA ILE A 274 -24.03 16.48 -20.19
C ILE A 274 -23.39 17.33 -21.29
N ASP A 275 -24.21 17.81 -22.23
CA ASP A 275 -23.75 18.64 -23.34
C ASP A 275 -23.10 19.94 -22.86
N ASN A 276 -23.71 20.60 -21.87
CA ASN A 276 -23.15 21.81 -21.28
C ASN A 276 -21.78 21.56 -20.62
N VAL A 277 -21.63 20.49 -19.85
CA VAL A 277 -20.36 20.19 -19.17
C VAL A 277 -19.24 19.89 -20.17
N VAL A 278 -19.55 19.11 -21.20
CA VAL A 278 -18.55 18.66 -22.19
C VAL A 278 -18.21 19.77 -23.19
N LEU A 279 -19.22 20.45 -23.75
CA LEU A 279 -19.02 21.44 -24.82
C LEU A 279 -18.66 22.84 -24.29
N ASN A 280 -19.36 23.29 -23.23
CA ASN A 280 -19.23 24.67 -22.74
C ASN A 280 -18.24 24.77 -21.59
N GLU A 281 -18.37 23.95 -20.55
CA GLU A 281 -17.47 23.98 -19.38
C GLU A 281 -16.11 23.35 -19.66
N LYS A 282 -16.02 22.47 -20.68
CA LYS A 282 -14.77 21.82 -21.14
C LYS A 282 -13.98 21.16 -20.02
N ARG A 283 -14.69 20.50 -19.11
CA ARG A 283 -14.11 19.72 -18.01
C ARG A 283 -14.63 18.28 -18.04
N PRO A 284 -13.94 17.35 -17.37
CA PRO A 284 -14.45 15.99 -17.20
C PRO A 284 -15.85 15.99 -16.56
N LEU A 285 -16.76 15.22 -17.15
CA LEU A 285 -18.08 14.95 -16.60
C LEU A 285 -17.94 14.05 -15.35
N GLU A 286 -18.49 14.49 -14.23
CA GLU A 286 -18.50 13.70 -12.99
C GLU A 286 -19.72 12.79 -12.99
N ILE A 287 -19.49 11.47 -13.00
CA ILE A 287 -20.57 10.47 -13.00
C ILE A 287 -20.38 9.55 -11.81
N TYR A 288 -21.45 9.13 -11.14
CA TYR A 288 -21.37 7.97 -10.26
C TYR A 288 -22.26 6.81 -10.72
N TRP A 289 -21.88 5.62 -10.29
CA TRP A 289 -22.68 4.42 -10.36
C TRP A 289 -22.74 3.78 -8.96
N GLY A 290 -23.95 3.53 -8.48
CA GLY A 290 -24.21 2.85 -7.22
C GLY A 290 -24.34 1.34 -7.40
N THR A 291 -23.66 0.56 -6.56
CA THR A 291 -23.80 -0.90 -6.55
C THR A 291 -23.98 -1.42 -5.12
N ALA A 292 -25.09 -2.11 -4.89
CA ALA A 292 -25.38 -2.72 -3.60
C ALA A 292 -24.73 -4.11 -3.50
N THR A 293 -24.09 -4.38 -2.36
CA THR A 293 -23.30 -5.59 -2.08
C THR A 293 -24.16 -6.77 -1.61
N THR A 294 -25.24 -7.04 -2.31
CA THR A 294 -26.33 -7.91 -1.84
C THR A 294 -26.08 -9.39 -2.14
N GLY A 295 -25.14 -9.69 -3.04
CA GLY A 295 -24.78 -11.06 -3.43
C GLY A 295 -23.47 -11.10 -4.20
N LYS A 296 -23.09 -12.31 -4.63
CA LYS A 296 -21.91 -12.50 -5.48
C LYS A 296 -22.16 -11.86 -6.85
N PRO A 297 -21.24 -11.02 -7.37
CA PRO A 297 -21.34 -10.49 -8.73
C PRO A 297 -21.50 -11.60 -9.77
N HIS A 298 -22.26 -11.28 -10.82
CA HIS A 298 -22.53 -12.15 -11.96
C HIS A 298 -22.28 -11.38 -13.26
N CYS A 299 -22.29 -12.05 -14.41
CA CYS A 299 -22.00 -11.44 -15.71
C CYS A 299 -22.96 -10.31 -16.12
N GLY A 300 -24.09 -10.14 -15.42
CA GLY A 300 -24.93 -8.94 -15.56
C GLY A 300 -24.19 -7.65 -15.19
N TYR A 301 -23.16 -7.72 -14.33
CA TYR A 301 -22.28 -6.60 -14.02
C TYR A 301 -21.45 -6.15 -15.22
N PHE A 302 -21.29 -6.96 -16.28
CA PHE A 302 -20.55 -6.50 -17.45
C PHE A 302 -21.23 -5.33 -18.15
N VAL A 303 -22.56 -5.22 -18.13
CA VAL A 303 -23.25 -4.06 -18.74
C VAL A 303 -22.81 -2.73 -18.10
N PRO A 304 -22.96 -2.53 -16.77
CA PRO A 304 -22.45 -1.31 -16.15
C PRO A 304 -20.93 -1.20 -16.22
N MET A 305 -20.15 -2.30 -16.12
CA MET A 305 -18.68 -2.23 -16.21
C MET A 305 -18.19 -1.77 -17.58
N VAL A 306 -18.79 -2.27 -18.66
CA VAL A 306 -18.48 -1.84 -20.03
C VAL A 306 -18.90 -0.40 -20.24
N LYS A 307 -20.04 0.03 -19.70
CA LYS A 307 -20.43 1.45 -19.77
C LYS A 307 -19.45 2.34 -19.01
N ILE A 308 -18.99 1.91 -17.85
CA ILE A 308 -17.95 2.63 -17.09
C ILE A 308 -16.65 2.70 -17.89
N ALA A 309 -16.24 1.63 -18.57
CA ALA A 309 -15.06 1.65 -19.44
C ALA A 309 -15.21 2.67 -20.59
N GLU A 310 -16.36 2.71 -21.25
CA GLU A 310 -16.67 3.73 -22.27
C GLU A 310 -16.64 5.15 -21.71
N LEU A 311 -17.20 5.37 -20.50
CA LEU A 311 -17.18 6.69 -19.85
C LEU A 311 -15.75 7.12 -19.51
N LEU A 312 -14.90 6.21 -19.05
CA LEU A 312 -13.49 6.48 -18.78
C LEU A 312 -12.73 6.80 -20.07
N GLU A 313 -12.97 6.06 -21.15
CA GLU A 313 -12.39 6.35 -22.48
C GLU A 313 -12.90 7.70 -23.02
N ALA A 314 -14.15 8.07 -22.70
CA ALA A 314 -14.72 9.37 -23.01
C ALA A 314 -14.15 10.55 -22.21
N GLY A 315 -13.23 10.29 -21.27
CA GLY A 315 -12.62 11.31 -20.43
C GLY A 315 -13.46 11.72 -19.22
N CYS A 316 -14.50 10.96 -18.87
CA CYS A 316 -15.31 11.20 -17.68
C CYS A 316 -14.56 10.80 -16.40
N ARG A 317 -14.94 11.40 -15.27
CA ARG A 317 -14.51 10.95 -13.94
C ARG A 317 -15.64 10.14 -13.31
N VAL A 318 -15.42 8.83 -13.16
CA VAL A 318 -16.42 7.89 -12.63
C VAL A 318 -16.15 7.58 -11.16
N LYS A 319 -17.17 7.74 -10.32
CA LYS A 319 -17.19 7.35 -8.91
C LYS A 319 -18.04 6.09 -8.76
N ILE A 320 -17.53 5.09 -8.05
CA ILE A 320 -18.30 3.88 -7.75
C ILE A 320 -18.69 3.93 -6.28
N LEU A 321 -20.00 4.03 -6.02
CA LEU A 321 -20.54 3.97 -4.67
C LEU A 321 -20.82 2.50 -4.32
N ILE A 322 -20.05 1.97 -3.38
CA ILE A 322 -20.40 0.70 -2.73
C ILE A 322 -21.51 1.01 -1.75
N ALA A 323 -22.73 0.58 -2.07
CA ALA A 323 -23.94 1.03 -1.41
C ALA A 323 -24.34 0.08 -0.27
N ASP A 324 -23.45 -0.23 0.70
CA ASP A 324 -23.78 -1.16 1.79
C ASP A 324 -24.89 -0.61 2.68
N VAL A 325 -24.91 0.71 2.93
CA VAL A 325 -25.96 1.36 3.71
C VAL A 325 -27.30 1.16 3.00
N HIS A 326 -27.38 1.41 1.69
CA HIS A 326 -28.58 1.07 0.90
C HIS A 326 -28.93 -0.41 0.96
N GLY A 327 -27.94 -1.31 0.91
CA GLY A 327 -28.15 -2.74 1.05
C GLY A 327 -28.67 -3.17 2.44
N PHE A 328 -28.36 -2.39 3.49
CA PHE A 328 -28.87 -2.59 4.84
C PHE A 328 -30.29 -2.02 5.01
N PHE A 329 -30.57 -0.83 4.46
CA PHE A 329 -31.91 -0.23 4.49
C PHE A 329 -32.89 -0.90 3.51
N GLY A 330 -32.38 -1.49 2.42
CA GLY A 330 -33.17 -2.22 1.44
C GLY A 330 -33.46 -3.67 1.85
N SER A 331 -34.20 -4.38 1.01
CA SER A 331 -34.64 -5.76 1.23
C SER A 331 -33.53 -6.82 1.12
N ALA A 332 -32.28 -6.38 1.01
CA ALA A 332 -31.13 -7.21 0.67
C ALA A 332 -30.39 -7.80 1.88
N GLY A 333 -30.72 -7.36 3.10
CA GLY A 333 -30.23 -8.00 4.32
C GLY A 333 -28.72 -7.92 4.52
N VAL A 334 -28.05 -6.87 4.03
CA VAL A 334 -26.62 -6.64 4.32
C VAL A 334 -26.46 -6.51 5.84
N PRO A 335 -25.72 -7.40 6.54
CA PRO A 335 -25.58 -7.30 7.98
C PRO A 335 -24.93 -5.97 8.37
N ALA A 336 -25.53 -5.24 9.32
CA ALA A 336 -25.02 -3.96 9.80
C ALA A 336 -23.54 -4.00 10.21
N GLN A 337 -23.10 -5.16 10.70
CA GLN A 337 -21.72 -5.43 11.11
C GLN A 337 -20.72 -5.30 9.94
N LEU A 338 -21.14 -5.54 8.69
CA LEU A 338 -20.26 -5.49 7.52
C LEU A 338 -20.08 -4.07 6.94
N ILE A 339 -21.05 -3.17 7.17
CA ILE A 339 -21.01 -1.78 6.70
C ILE A 339 -19.70 -1.07 7.11
N PRO A 340 -19.31 -1.04 8.40
CA PRO A 340 -18.09 -0.33 8.81
C PRO A 340 -16.80 -0.99 8.30
N HIS A 341 -16.86 -2.21 7.76
CA HIS A 341 -15.69 -2.95 7.30
C HIS A 341 -15.41 -2.79 5.80
N ARG A 342 -16.36 -2.27 5.03
CA ARG A 342 -16.28 -2.25 3.56
C ARG A 342 -15.96 -0.87 2.98
N CYS A 343 -16.56 0.19 3.50
CA CYS A 343 -16.33 1.57 3.04
C CYS A 343 -16.52 2.59 4.18
N ASP A 344 -15.88 3.76 4.05
CA ASP A 344 -16.23 4.95 4.83
C ASP A 344 -17.47 5.60 4.19
N TYR A 345 -18.50 5.86 4.99
CA TYR A 345 -19.79 6.36 4.50
C TYR A 345 -20.03 7.80 4.94
N TYR A 346 -20.02 8.75 3.99
CA TYR A 346 -20.49 10.13 4.22
C TYR A 346 -21.96 10.19 4.64
N GLN A 347 -22.71 9.10 4.42
CA GLN A 347 -24.12 8.99 4.76
C GLN A 347 -24.37 9.00 6.28
N PHE A 348 -23.31 8.88 7.09
CA PHE A 348 -23.35 9.10 8.55
C PHE A 348 -22.95 10.51 8.97
N ASP A 349 -22.56 11.37 8.03
CA ASP A 349 -22.22 12.74 8.35
C ASP A 349 -23.46 13.51 8.82
N ARG A 350 -23.23 14.43 9.76
CA ARG A 350 -24.30 15.26 10.33
C ARG A 350 -25.07 16.01 9.24
N LYS A 351 -24.36 16.57 8.25
CA LYS A 351 -24.99 17.34 7.17
C LYS A 351 -25.91 16.45 6.31
N TYR A 352 -25.42 15.27 5.92
CA TYR A 352 -26.22 14.31 5.15
C TYR A 352 -27.47 13.89 5.91
N THR A 353 -27.30 13.58 7.20
CA THR A 353 -28.41 13.20 8.08
C THR A 353 -29.48 14.29 8.15
N MET A 354 -29.08 15.57 8.25
CA MET A 354 -30.02 16.69 8.29
C MET A 354 -30.76 16.85 6.95
N ASP A 355 -30.07 16.77 5.82
CA ASP A 355 -30.69 16.89 4.50
C ASP A 355 -31.65 15.71 4.22
N ARG A 356 -31.29 14.50 4.67
CA ARG A 356 -32.19 13.34 4.64
C ARG A 356 -33.48 13.62 5.41
N SER A 357 -33.38 14.10 6.65
CA SER A 357 -34.56 14.44 7.45
C SER A 357 -35.38 15.59 6.85
N GLN A 358 -34.75 16.57 6.19
CA GLN A 358 -35.48 17.60 5.45
C GLN A 358 -36.23 17.01 4.24
N MET A 359 -35.61 16.11 3.48
CA MET A 359 -36.25 15.44 2.35
C MET A 359 -37.39 14.52 2.80
N GLU A 360 -37.23 13.83 3.94
CA GLU A 360 -38.30 13.05 4.59
C GLU A 360 -39.49 13.91 4.97
N ASN A 361 -39.27 15.12 5.50
CA ASN A 361 -40.35 16.03 5.90
C ASN A 361 -41.16 16.58 4.70
N MET A 362 -40.58 16.61 3.50
CA MET A 362 -41.27 17.11 2.30
C MET A 362 -41.77 16.02 1.35
N THR A 363 -41.50 14.74 1.64
CA THR A 363 -41.82 13.62 0.76
C THR A 363 -42.99 12.83 1.32
N SER A 364 -44.12 12.80 0.59
CA SER A 364 -45.24 11.93 0.96
C SER A 364 -44.85 10.45 0.86
N PHE A 365 -45.39 9.63 1.76
CA PHE A 365 -45.19 8.16 1.75
C PHE A 365 -45.49 7.52 0.38
N SER A 366 -46.61 7.87 -0.26
CA SER A 366 -47.00 7.31 -1.56
C SER A 366 -46.00 7.63 -2.68
N THR A 367 -45.43 8.83 -2.68
CA THR A 367 -44.39 9.25 -3.64
C THR A 367 -43.11 8.44 -3.44
N ALA A 368 -42.64 8.30 -2.20
CA ALA A 368 -41.45 7.51 -1.91
C ALA A 368 -41.63 6.02 -2.21
N LEU A 369 -42.79 5.44 -1.87
CA LEU A 369 -43.13 4.05 -2.19
C LEU A 369 -43.18 3.82 -3.71
N LYS A 370 -43.81 4.75 -4.46
CA LYS A 370 -43.82 4.70 -5.92
C LYS A 370 -42.40 4.77 -6.49
N ALA A 371 -41.55 5.66 -5.96
CA ALA A 371 -40.17 5.81 -6.39
C ALA A 371 -39.34 4.52 -6.20
N SER A 372 -39.55 3.79 -5.10
CA SER A 372 -38.79 2.57 -4.80
C SER A 372 -39.36 1.28 -5.37
N SER A 373 -40.54 1.33 -6.00
CA SER A 373 -41.35 0.16 -6.41
C SER A 373 -40.65 -0.93 -7.24
N GLU A 374 -39.62 -0.58 -8.02
CA GLU A 374 -38.91 -1.52 -8.91
C GLU A 374 -37.55 -1.98 -8.34
N VAL A 375 -37.06 -1.30 -7.30
CA VAL A 375 -35.72 -1.50 -6.73
C VAL A 375 -35.80 -2.17 -5.36
N VAL A 376 -36.78 -1.77 -4.55
CA VAL A 376 -37.02 -2.31 -3.21
C VAL A 376 -38.19 -3.30 -3.29
N LYS A 377 -38.07 -4.43 -2.60
CA LYS A 377 -39.15 -5.42 -2.53
C LYS A 377 -40.41 -4.78 -1.96
N GLN A 378 -41.51 -4.92 -2.67
CA GLN A 378 -42.82 -4.45 -2.25
C GLN A 378 -43.52 -5.58 -1.50
N ASP A 379 -43.93 -5.31 -0.27
CA ASP A 379 -44.79 -6.16 0.56
C ASP A 379 -46.05 -5.34 0.94
N ASP A 380 -47.15 -6.01 1.28
CA ASP A 380 -48.42 -5.34 1.64
C ASP A 380 -48.28 -4.38 2.84
N ASP A 381 -47.26 -4.61 3.68
CA ASP A 381 -46.85 -3.76 4.79
C ASP A 381 -45.37 -3.34 4.62
N PRO A 382 -45.08 -2.28 3.83
CA PRO A 382 -43.71 -1.91 3.49
C PRO A 382 -43.00 -1.25 4.68
N ILE A 383 -41.77 -1.68 4.94
CA ILE A 383 -40.93 -1.14 6.01
C ILE A 383 -40.44 0.28 5.67
N ILE A 384 -40.31 1.12 6.71
CA ILE A 384 -39.87 2.54 6.59
C ILE A 384 -38.52 2.66 5.86
N SER A 385 -37.61 1.71 6.07
CA SER A 385 -36.30 1.73 5.43
C SER A 385 -36.38 1.62 3.90
N GLY A 386 -37.35 0.87 3.37
CA GLY A 386 -37.60 0.77 1.93
C GLY A 386 -38.16 2.06 1.32
N VAL A 387 -38.89 2.84 2.13
CA VAL A 387 -39.41 4.16 1.77
C VAL A 387 -38.32 5.24 1.86
N THR A 388 -37.34 5.04 2.74
CA THR A 388 -36.18 5.95 2.91
C THR A 388 -35.14 5.78 1.81
N TYR A 389 -35.08 4.59 1.17
CA TYR A 389 -34.12 4.26 0.11
C TYR A 389 -34.02 5.31 -1.02
N PRO A 390 -35.12 5.72 -1.71
CA PRO A 390 -35.04 6.68 -2.80
C PRO A 390 -34.58 8.08 -2.36
N ILE A 391 -34.84 8.45 -1.09
CA ILE A 391 -34.36 9.69 -0.50
C ILE A 391 -32.83 9.66 -0.37
N MET A 392 -32.29 8.54 0.10
CA MET A 392 -30.85 8.37 0.24
C MET A 392 -30.14 8.41 -1.11
N GLN A 393 -30.64 7.64 -2.08
CA GLN A 393 -30.06 7.60 -3.42
C GLN A 393 -30.10 8.97 -4.10
N ALA A 394 -31.20 9.73 -3.98
CA ALA A 394 -31.25 11.08 -4.51
C ALA A 394 -30.19 12.01 -3.89
N LEU A 395 -29.96 11.91 -2.58
CA LEU A 395 -28.96 12.74 -1.89
C LEU A 395 -27.52 12.35 -2.25
N ASP A 396 -27.26 11.11 -2.63
CA ASP A 396 -25.93 10.67 -3.05
C ASP A 396 -25.40 11.51 -4.22
N GLU A 397 -26.25 11.91 -5.15
CA GLU A 397 -25.87 12.81 -6.26
C GLU A 397 -25.16 14.10 -5.78
N GLU A 398 -25.70 14.71 -4.73
CA GLU A 398 -25.17 15.95 -4.16
C GLU A 398 -23.89 15.71 -3.35
N TYR A 399 -23.88 14.65 -2.54
CA TYR A 399 -22.77 14.39 -1.62
C TYR A 399 -21.55 13.78 -2.32
N LEU A 400 -21.77 13.04 -3.40
CA LEU A 400 -20.71 12.59 -4.30
C LEU A 400 -20.24 13.69 -5.25
N LYS A 401 -20.93 14.85 -5.30
CA LYS A 401 -20.58 16.00 -6.15
C LYS A 401 -20.49 15.61 -7.62
N VAL A 402 -21.57 15.03 -8.14
CA VAL A 402 -21.65 14.58 -9.54
C VAL A 402 -22.50 15.49 -10.41
N ASP A 403 -22.31 15.35 -11.71
CA ASP A 403 -23.14 15.95 -12.76
C ASP A 403 -24.18 14.96 -13.30
N ALA A 404 -23.88 13.66 -13.26
CA ALA A 404 -24.79 12.61 -13.68
C ALA A 404 -24.73 11.34 -12.83
N GLU A 405 -25.80 10.55 -12.88
CA GLU A 405 -25.89 9.22 -12.29
C GLU A 405 -26.08 8.17 -13.39
N LEU A 406 -25.33 7.08 -13.31
CA LEU A 406 -25.49 5.89 -14.14
C LEU A 406 -26.25 4.82 -13.35
N GLY A 407 -27.28 4.23 -13.96
CA GLY A 407 -27.99 3.07 -13.40
C GLY A 407 -28.72 2.26 -14.46
N GLY A 408 -29.62 1.38 -14.04
CA GLY A 408 -30.51 0.63 -14.93
C GLY A 408 -31.86 1.34 -15.13
N VAL A 409 -32.61 0.95 -16.16
CA VAL A 409 -33.98 1.47 -16.40
C VAL A 409 -34.96 1.19 -15.26
N ASP A 410 -34.70 0.18 -14.43
CA ASP A 410 -35.45 -0.12 -13.21
C ASP A 410 -35.31 0.96 -12.13
N GLN A 411 -34.29 1.82 -12.23
CA GLN A 411 -34.07 2.94 -11.29
C GLN A 411 -34.71 4.24 -11.76
N ARG A 412 -35.36 4.26 -12.94
CA ARG A 412 -35.93 5.47 -13.54
C ARG A 412 -36.84 6.26 -12.60
N LYS A 413 -37.66 5.57 -11.81
CA LYS A 413 -38.57 6.21 -10.85
C LYS A 413 -37.82 6.95 -9.73
N ILE A 414 -36.68 6.41 -9.28
CA ILE A 414 -35.81 7.06 -8.31
C ILE A 414 -35.14 8.29 -8.94
N PHE A 415 -34.69 8.17 -10.18
CA PHE A 415 -34.10 9.31 -10.92
C PHE A 415 -35.11 10.45 -11.10
N THR A 416 -36.34 10.17 -11.50
CA THR A 416 -37.39 11.19 -11.58
C THR A 416 -37.70 11.80 -10.22
N PHE A 417 -37.67 11.01 -9.14
CA PHE A 417 -37.83 11.53 -7.79
C PHE A 417 -36.68 12.48 -7.39
N ALA A 418 -35.44 12.14 -7.73
CA ALA A 418 -34.27 12.99 -7.48
C ALA A 418 -34.39 14.35 -8.22
N LEU A 419 -34.83 14.32 -9.49
CA LEU A 419 -35.06 15.52 -10.32
C LEU A 419 -36.08 16.49 -9.72
N GLU A 420 -37.10 15.98 -9.03
CA GLU A 420 -38.13 16.79 -8.38
C GLU A 420 -37.73 17.23 -6.96
N SER A 421 -37.01 16.39 -6.22
CA SER A 421 -36.76 16.58 -4.79
C SER A 421 -35.48 17.39 -4.51
N LEU A 422 -34.41 17.20 -5.27
CA LEU A 422 -33.13 17.89 -5.02
C LEU A 422 -33.23 19.42 -5.17
N PRO A 423 -33.95 19.97 -6.16
CA PRO A 423 -34.14 21.42 -6.27
C PRO A 423 -34.86 22.04 -5.06
N LYS A 424 -35.73 21.28 -4.36
CA LYS A 424 -36.43 21.77 -3.15
C LYS A 424 -35.48 21.99 -1.97
N LEU A 425 -34.31 21.34 -1.98
CA LEU A 425 -33.22 21.57 -1.03
C LEU A 425 -32.18 22.60 -1.52
N GLY A 426 -32.41 23.21 -2.69
CA GLY A 426 -31.46 24.14 -3.31
C GLY A 426 -30.30 23.46 -4.04
N TYR A 427 -30.39 22.14 -4.30
CA TYR A 427 -29.37 21.41 -5.05
C TYR A 427 -29.65 21.40 -6.55
N LYS A 428 -28.59 21.30 -7.36
CA LYS A 428 -28.69 21.28 -8.82
C LYS A 428 -29.38 19.99 -9.31
N LYS A 429 -30.01 20.02 -10.48
CA LYS A 429 -30.46 18.80 -11.17
C LYS A 429 -29.27 18.08 -11.81
N ARG A 430 -29.36 16.76 -11.95
CA ARG A 430 -28.35 15.90 -12.60
C ARG A 430 -28.92 15.32 -13.88
N ALA A 431 -28.03 14.82 -14.74
CA ALA A 431 -28.43 13.94 -15.81
C ALA A 431 -28.48 12.49 -15.32
N HIS A 432 -29.29 11.66 -15.95
CA HIS A 432 -29.40 10.24 -15.60
C HIS A 432 -29.21 9.40 -16.86
N LEU A 433 -28.24 8.49 -16.82
CA LEU A 433 -27.91 7.57 -17.90
C LEU A 433 -28.44 6.17 -17.51
N MET A 434 -29.37 5.63 -18.28
CA MET A 434 -29.99 4.34 -17.98
C MET A 434 -29.54 3.25 -18.95
N ASN A 435 -28.88 2.23 -18.43
CA ASN A 435 -28.58 1.01 -19.16
C ASN A 435 -29.82 0.14 -19.33
N VAL A 436 -29.85 -0.61 -20.43
CA VAL A 436 -30.76 -1.74 -20.60
C VAL A 436 -30.53 -2.82 -19.54
N LEU A 437 -31.57 -3.58 -19.21
CA LEU A 437 -31.46 -4.75 -18.34
C LEU A 437 -31.21 -6.00 -19.19
N LEU A 438 -30.19 -6.78 -18.82
CA LEU A 438 -29.97 -8.07 -19.47
C LEU A 438 -31.05 -9.08 -19.06
N PRO A 439 -31.71 -9.75 -20.02
CA PRO A 439 -32.54 -10.90 -19.74
C PRO A 439 -31.75 -12.00 -19.02
N GLY A 440 -32.42 -12.79 -18.20
CA GLY A 440 -31.80 -13.98 -17.60
C GLY A 440 -31.49 -15.03 -18.65
N LEU A 441 -30.61 -15.98 -18.33
CA LEU A 441 -30.33 -17.11 -19.23
C LEU A 441 -31.47 -18.14 -19.28
N GLY A 442 -32.38 -18.10 -18.30
CA GLY A 442 -33.58 -18.94 -18.25
C GLY A 442 -34.82 -18.25 -18.84
N GLN A 443 -35.98 -18.49 -18.24
CA GLN A 443 -37.22 -17.76 -18.54
C GLN A 443 -37.37 -16.45 -17.73
N ALA A 444 -36.37 -16.12 -16.90
CA ALA A 444 -36.41 -14.95 -16.05
C ALA A 444 -36.25 -13.66 -16.88
N GLN A 445 -37.11 -12.67 -16.61
CA GLN A 445 -37.10 -11.36 -17.26
C GLN A 445 -35.80 -10.58 -17.01
N LYS A 446 -35.08 -10.87 -15.90
CA LYS A 446 -33.78 -10.27 -15.58
C LYS A 446 -32.83 -11.27 -14.94
N MET A 447 -31.54 -11.11 -15.21
CA MET A 447 -30.49 -11.85 -14.48
C MET A 447 -30.45 -11.37 -13.03
N SER A 448 -30.70 -12.27 -12.07
CA SER A 448 -30.83 -11.92 -10.64
C SER A 448 -29.85 -12.70 -9.78
N SER A 449 -29.29 -12.04 -8.76
CA SER A 449 -28.48 -12.68 -7.72
C SER A 449 -29.23 -13.78 -6.98
N SER A 450 -30.56 -13.75 -6.94
CA SER A 450 -31.40 -14.68 -6.17
C SER A 450 -31.67 -16.02 -6.85
N ASP A 451 -31.49 -16.13 -8.17
CA ASP A 451 -31.67 -17.39 -8.92
C ASP A 451 -30.33 -17.85 -9.54
N PRO A 452 -29.67 -18.87 -8.94
CA PRO A 452 -28.40 -19.40 -9.43
C PRO A 452 -28.44 -19.96 -10.86
N SER A 453 -29.61 -20.44 -11.32
CA SER A 453 -29.78 -21.01 -12.66
C SER A 453 -29.95 -19.94 -13.74
N SER A 454 -30.34 -18.73 -13.34
CA SER A 454 -30.54 -17.58 -14.24
C SER A 454 -29.24 -16.82 -14.59
N LYS A 455 -28.12 -17.12 -13.91
CA LYS A 455 -26.89 -16.29 -13.92
C LYS A 455 -25.60 -17.07 -14.14
N ILE A 456 -24.65 -16.44 -14.82
CA ILE A 456 -23.23 -16.86 -14.86
C ILE A 456 -22.48 -16.03 -13.81
N GLY A 457 -21.79 -16.70 -12.88
CA GLY A 457 -20.94 -16.05 -11.89
C GLY A 457 -19.63 -15.60 -12.51
N LEU A 458 -19.04 -14.50 -12.00
CA LEU A 458 -17.74 -14.02 -12.48
C LEU A 458 -16.57 -14.97 -12.15
N LEU A 459 -16.79 -15.93 -11.24
CA LEU A 459 -15.78 -16.91 -10.80
C LEU A 459 -16.16 -18.34 -11.21
N ASP A 460 -17.16 -18.49 -12.08
CA ASP A 460 -17.52 -19.80 -12.62
C ASP A 460 -16.36 -20.33 -13.49
N THR A 461 -16.09 -21.63 -13.44
CA THR A 461 -15.07 -22.23 -14.31
C THR A 461 -15.53 -22.26 -15.77
N PRO A 462 -14.62 -22.36 -16.76
CA PRO A 462 -15.00 -22.47 -18.17
C PRO A 462 -16.02 -23.57 -18.47
N GLU A 463 -15.95 -24.69 -17.75
CA GLU A 463 -16.90 -25.80 -17.86
C GLU A 463 -18.29 -25.42 -17.31
N GLU A 464 -18.34 -24.68 -16.21
CA GLU A 464 -19.59 -24.19 -15.61
C GLU A 464 -20.27 -23.15 -16.50
N VAL A 465 -19.50 -22.19 -17.04
CA VAL A 465 -19.95 -21.21 -18.03
C VAL A 465 -20.55 -21.93 -19.24
N SER A 466 -19.80 -22.89 -19.81
CA SER A 466 -20.24 -23.71 -20.95
C SER A 466 -21.56 -24.45 -20.66
N LYS A 467 -21.67 -25.06 -19.47
CA LYS A 467 -22.87 -25.80 -19.05
C LYS A 467 -24.10 -24.88 -18.94
N LYS A 468 -23.92 -23.67 -18.40
CA LYS A 468 -25.00 -22.69 -18.23
C LYS A 468 -25.47 -22.13 -19.57
N ILE A 469 -24.55 -21.73 -20.45
CA ILE A 469 -24.91 -21.18 -21.78
C ILE A 469 -25.58 -22.23 -22.66
N ARG A 470 -25.11 -23.49 -22.63
CA ARG A 470 -25.77 -24.58 -23.36
C ARG A 470 -27.24 -24.74 -22.95
N LYS A 471 -27.52 -24.62 -21.65
CA LYS A 471 -28.88 -24.69 -21.08
C LYS A 471 -29.70 -23.42 -21.25
N ALA A 472 -29.10 -22.31 -21.66
CA ALA A 472 -29.80 -21.04 -21.77
C ALA A 472 -30.97 -21.14 -22.77
N VAL A 473 -32.09 -20.49 -22.46
CA VAL A 473 -33.22 -20.37 -23.39
C VAL A 473 -32.77 -19.47 -24.55
N CYS A 474 -32.79 -20.03 -25.76
CA CYS A 474 -32.38 -19.35 -26.99
C CYS A 474 -33.27 -19.91 -28.10
N VAL A 475 -34.43 -19.27 -28.28
CA VAL A 475 -35.48 -19.73 -29.20
C VAL A 475 -35.05 -19.37 -30.63
N PRO A 476 -35.07 -20.33 -31.59
CA PRO A 476 -34.73 -20.04 -32.98
C PRO A 476 -35.55 -18.87 -33.52
N ARG A 477 -34.92 -17.97 -34.28
CA ARG A 477 -35.57 -16.83 -34.98
C ARG A 477 -36.24 -15.78 -34.09
N VAL A 478 -36.11 -15.89 -32.77
CA VAL A 478 -36.64 -14.90 -31.81
C VAL A 478 -35.47 -14.13 -31.18
N VAL A 479 -35.39 -12.85 -31.53
CA VAL A 479 -34.39 -11.89 -31.01
C VAL A 479 -34.86 -11.26 -29.71
N GLU A 480 -36.11 -10.82 -29.65
CA GLU A 480 -36.65 -10.12 -28.49
C GLU A 480 -36.69 -11.02 -27.24
N GLY A 481 -36.17 -10.50 -26.11
CA GLY A 481 -36.07 -11.26 -24.86
C GLY A 481 -35.03 -12.38 -24.85
N ASN A 482 -34.25 -12.55 -25.93
CA ASN A 482 -33.22 -13.59 -25.99
C ASN A 482 -31.95 -13.17 -25.23
N GLY A 483 -31.75 -13.76 -24.05
CA GLY A 483 -30.62 -13.44 -23.17
C GLY A 483 -29.24 -13.69 -23.79
N VAL A 484 -29.11 -14.62 -24.75
CA VAL A 484 -27.85 -14.89 -25.46
C VAL A 484 -27.52 -13.73 -26.40
N ILE A 485 -28.50 -13.30 -27.20
CA ILE A 485 -28.31 -12.20 -28.17
C ILE A 485 -28.11 -10.87 -27.44
N ALA A 486 -28.92 -10.60 -26.42
CA ALA A 486 -28.79 -9.40 -25.60
C ALA A 486 -27.41 -9.31 -24.92
N PHE A 487 -26.85 -10.45 -24.49
CA PHE A 487 -25.49 -10.48 -23.94
C PHE A 487 -24.44 -10.13 -25.00
N ILE A 488 -24.56 -10.71 -26.21
CA ILE A 488 -23.65 -10.42 -27.31
C ILE A 488 -23.70 -8.93 -27.67
N GLU A 489 -24.90 -8.36 -27.80
CA GLU A 489 -25.13 -6.94 -28.10
C GLU A 489 -24.57 -5.99 -27.04
N HIS A 490 -24.98 -6.19 -25.78
CA HIS A 490 -24.72 -5.21 -24.73
C HIS A 490 -23.43 -5.45 -23.94
N VAL A 491 -22.73 -6.56 -24.21
CA VAL A 491 -21.45 -6.89 -23.57
C VAL A 491 -20.39 -7.21 -24.62
N THR A 492 -20.55 -8.29 -25.39
CA THR A 492 -19.47 -8.81 -26.25
C THR A 492 -19.03 -7.82 -27.32
N PHE A 493 -19.95 -7.30 -28.14
CA PHE A 493 -19.63 -6.32 -29.19
C PHE A 493 -18.97 -5.07 -28.64
N ARG A 494 -19.42 -4.60 -27.47
CA ARG A 494 -18.90 -3.39 -26.84
C ARG A 494 -17.50 -3.58 -26.27
N ILE A 495 -17.21 -4.74 -25.67
CA ILE A 495 -15.85 -5.08 -25.22
C ILE A 495 -14.91 -5.20 -26.42
N LEU A 496 -15.36 -5.87 -27.49
CA LEU A 496 -14.61 -5.99 -28.74
C LEU A 496 -14.29 -4.59 -29.29
N ALA A 497 -15.28 -3.71 -29.42
CA ALA A 497 -15.10 -2.34 -29.88
C ALA A 497 -14.08 -1.54 -29.04
N LEU A 498 -14.11 -1.69 -27.71
CA LEU A 498 -13.12 -1.07 -26.80
C LEU A 498 -11.69 -1.61 -27.00
N ASN A 499 -11.55 -2.84 -27.49
CA ASN A 499 -10.27 -3.46 -27.80
C ASN A 499 -9.78 -3.18 -29.23
N GLY A 500 -10.56 -2.46 -30.05
CA GLY A 500 -10.21 -2.11 -31.42
C GLY A 500 -10.51 -3.19 -32.46
N THR A 501 -11.19 -4.27 -32.08
CA THR A 501 -11.67 -5.33 -32.98
C THR A 501 -13.19 -5.28 -32.99
N VAL A 502 -13.86 -5.19 -34.13
CA VAL A 502 -15.34 -5.13 -34.14
C VAL A 502 -15.98 -6.47 -34.52
N GLU A 503 -15.16 -7.52 -34.67
CA GLU A 503 -15.56 -8.77 -35.29
C GLU A 503 -15.96 -9.83 -34.25
N PHE A 504 -17.24 -10.21 -34.26
CA PHE A 504 -17.75 -11.39 -33.57
C PHE A 504 -17.79 -12.57 -34.55
N VAL A 505 -16.98 -13.59 -34.30
CA VAL A 505 -16.81 -14.75 -35.19
C VAL A 505 -17.64 -15.92 -34.69
N VAL A 506 -18.40 -16.54 -35.60
CA VAL A 506 -19.20 -17.73 -35.35
C VAL A 506 -18.82 -18.83 -36.33
N GLU A 507 -18.40 -19.98 -35.83
CA GLU A 507 -18.16 -21.18 -36.62
C GLU A 507 -19.44 -22.04 -36.69
N GLN A 508 -19.91 -22.33 -37.90
CA GLN A 508 -21.06 -23.19 -38.17
C GLN A 508 -20.66 -24.68 -38.18
N ARG A 509 -21.67 -25.57 -38.13
CA ARG A 509 -21.46 -27.03 -38.10
C ARG A 509 -20.87 -27.60 -39.39
N ASP A 510 -21.09 -26.93 -40.51
CA ASP A 510 -20.58 -27.28 -41.83
C ASP A 510 -19.18 -26.69 -42.10
N GLY A 511 -18.61 -25.96 -41.13
CA GLY A 511 -17.31 -25.30 -41.25
C GLY A 511 -17.39 -23.90 -41.87
N GLU A 512 -18.58 -23.39 -42.18
CA GLU A 512 -18.73 -21.99 -42.60
C GLU A 512 -18.45 -21.04 -41.42
N ILE A 513 -17.67 -19.99 -41.68
CA ILE A 513 -17.33 -18.97 -40.68
C ILE A 513 -18.13 -17.71 -40.99
N LEU A 514 -19.03 -17.34 -40.07
CA LEU A 514 -19.76 -16.07 -40.12
C LEU A 514 -19.04 -15.04 -39.25
N VAL A 515 -18.77 -13.87 -39.80
CA VAL A 515 -18.12 -12.76 -39.11
C VAL A 515 -19.08 -11.58 -39.06
N TYR A 516 -19.41 -11.13 -37.85
CA TYR A 516 -20.32 -10.02 -37.62
C TYR A 516 -19.57 -8.80 -37.11
N GLN A 517 -19.64 -7.70 -37.85
CA GLN A 517 -19.15 -6.38 -37.42
C GLN A 517 -20.28 -5.49 -36.88
N ASP A 518 -21.53 -5.89 -37.12
CA ASP A 518 -22.72 -5.16 -36.77
C ASP A 518 -23.73 -6.11 -36.11
N ILE A 519 -24.27 -5.67 -34.97
CA ILE A 519 -25.28 -6.43 -34.24
C ILE A 519 -26.58 -6.55 -35.05
N ASP A 520 -26.92 -5.56 -35.88
CA ASP A 520 -28.14 -5.58 -36.67
C ASP A 520 -28.09 -6.69 -37.72
N LYS A 521 -26.92 -6.91 -38.32
CA LYS A 521 -26.69 -8.04 -39.23
C LYS A 521 -26.80 -9.39 -38.50
N LEU A 522 -26.25 -9.49 -37.30
CA LEU A 522 -26.37 -10.72 -36.48
C LEU A 522 -27.84 -11.03 -36.15
N LYS A 523 -28.61 -10.02 -35.75
CA LYS A 523 -30.04 -10.16 -35.45
C LYS A 523 -30.82 -10.58 -36.70
N GLN A 524 -30.57 -9.93 -37.84
CA GLN A 524 -31.22 -10.27 -39.11
C GLN A 524 -30.94 -11.73 -39.52
N ASP A 525 -29.67 -12.16 -39.46
CA ASP A 525 -29.28 -13.52 -39.83
C ASP A 525 -29.86 -14.56 -38.85
N TYR A 526 -30.04 -14.19 -37.58
CA TYR A 526 -30.72 -15.03 -36.60
C TYR A 526 -32.23 -15.15 -36.87
N GLU A 527 -32.93 -14.07 -37.24
CA GLU A 527 -34.35 -14.09 -37.62
C GLU A 527 -34.62 -14.89 -38.91
N GLN A 528 -33.66 -14.85 -39.83
CA GLN A 528 -33.67 -15.59 -41.10
C GLN A 528 -33.24 -17.05 -40.96
N ASP A 529 -32.88 -17.49 -39.75
CA ASP A 529 -32.40 -18.85 -39.44
C ASP A 529 -31.07 -19.22 -40.13
N ILE A 530 -30.33 -18.21 -40.61
CA ILE A 530 -28.95 -18.36 -41.11
C ILE A 530 -28.02 -18.61 -39.92
N LEU A 531 -28.23 -17.88 -38.81
CA LEU A 531 -27.53 -18.09 -37.54
C LEU A 531 -28.43 -18.84 -36.56
N THR A 532 -28.03 -20.03 -36.15
CA THR A 532 -28.84 -20.89 -35.27
C THR A 532 -28.41 -20.83 -33.80
N PRO A 533 -29.32 -21.17 -32.84
CA PRO A 533 -28.95 -21.31 -31.42
C PRO A 533 -27.76 -22.24 -31.16
N GLN A 534 -27.60 -23.27 -32.00
CA GLN A 534 -26.55 -24.27 -31.87
C GLN A 534 -25.17 -23.74 -32.29
N ALA A 535 -25.11 -22.71 -33.14
CA ALA A 535 -23.88 -22.05 -33.58
C ALA A 535 -23.53 -20.83 -32.70
N ILE A 536 -24.52 -20.00 -32.36
CA ILE A 536 -24.29 -18.76 -31.58
C ILE A 536 -23.84 -19.05 -30.13
N LYS A 537 -24.33 -20.12 -29.50
CA LYS A 537 -23.99 -20.48 -28.12
C LYS A 537 -22.50 -20.86 -27.94
N PRO A 538 -21.91 -21.75 -28.77
CA PRO A 538 -20.47 -22.00 -28.77
C PRO A 538 -19.62 -20.75 -28.95
N ALA A 539 -19.99 -19.88 -29.91
CA ALA A 539 -19.26 -18.63 -30.14
C ALA A 539 -19.29 -17.70 -28.91
N LEU A 540 -20.44 -17.58 -28.24
CA LEU A 540 -20.51 -16.82 -26.99
C LEU A 540 -19.68 -17.45 -25.85
N ILE A 541 -19.65 -18.79 -25.75
CA ILE A 541 -18.80 -19.49 -24.76
C ILE A 541 -17.32 -19.17 -25.01
N GLN A 542 -16.88 -19.19 -26.27
CA GLN A 542 -15.51 -18.87 -26.64
C GLN A 542 -15.17 -17.40 -26.36
N ALA A 543 -16.11 -16.47 -26.59
CA ALA A 543 -15.87 -15.05 -26.33
C ALA A 543 -15.86 -14.70 -24.83
N LEU A 544 -16.51 -15.52 -23.99
CA LEU A 544 -16.59 -15.30 -22.54
C LEU A 544 -15.43 -15.87 -21.74
N ASN A 545 -14.86 -16.99 -22.19
CA ASN A 545 -13.67 -17.62 -21.61
C ASN A 545 -12.39 -16.97 -22.13
#